data_AF-M0FSH2-F1
#
_entry.id   AF-M0FSH2-F1
#
_cell.length_a   1.000
_cell.length_b   1.000
_cell.length_c   1.000
_cell.angle_alpha   90.00
_cell.angle_beta   90.00
_cell.angle_gamma   90.00
#
_symmetry.space_group_name_H-M   'P 1'
#
loop_
_entity.id
_entity.type
_entity.pdbx_description
1 polymer ?
#
loop_
_entity_poly.entity_id
_entity_poly.type
_entity_poly.pdbx_seq_one_letter_code
_entity_poly.pdbx_strand_id
1 'polypeptide(L)'
;MSQSTLGDDDLFGEAAAEMRADVEEHLDEARSALPDSDDVWDAEADNVLGVLNGLRSSLDVEGAAEHVRQAKKWYVIGQRAEAFDDPEDLEAAIEELEALIEMVEEAHELVGELTNTMPQLRGALTDAAEAADADDEDEEEEE
;
A
#
# COMPACT_ATOMS: atom_id res chain seq x y z
N MET A 1 24.29 -39.61 -34.25
CA MET A 1 23.15 -38.77 -33.85
C MET A 1 23.64 -37.84 -32.75
N SER A 2 24.02 -36.60 -33.09
CA SER A 2 24.62 -35.59 -32.17
C SER A 2 23.90 -34.24 -32.29
N GLN A 3 22.61 -34.27 -32.63
CA GLN A 3 21.81 -33.10 -33.00
C GLN A 3 20.46 -33.16 -32.30
N SER A 4 20.45 -32.99 -30.97
CA SER A 4 19.21 -32.71 -30.22
C SER A 4 19.47 -31.88 -28.96
N THR A 5 20.58 -32.10 -28.25
CA THR A 5 20.81 -31.43 -26.95
C THR A 5 20.98 -29.91 -27.06
N LEU A 6 21.57 -29.40 -28.15
CA LEU A 6 21.82 -27.96 -28.32
C LEU A 6 20.52 -27.14 -28.51
N GLY A 7 19.41 -27.76 -28.94
CA GLY A 7 18.12 -27.07 -29.09
C GLY A 7 17.23 -27.13 -27.85
N ASP A 8 17.48 -28.11 -26.97
CA ASP A 8 16.77 -28.24 -25.69
C ASP A 8 17.32 -27.25 -24.66
N ASP A 9 18.64 -27.10 -24.54
CA ASP A 9 19.27 -26.16 -23.58
C ASP A 9 18.89 -24.68 -23.85
N ASP A 10 18.82 -24.25 -25.12
CA ASP A 10 18.36 -22.89 -25.48
C ASP A 10 16.87 -22.68 -25.14
N LEU A 11 16.02 -23.72 -25.23
CA LEU A 11 14.59 -23.62 -24.92
C LEU A 11 14.31 -23.57 -23.42
N PHE A 12 15.08 -24.32 -22.61
CA PHE A 12 15.01 -24.22 -21.15
C PHE A 12 15.50 -22.86 -20.65
N GLY A 13 16.53 -22.29 -21.28
CA GLY A 13 17.00 -20.93 -21.00
C GLY A 13 15.95 -19.86 -21.33
N GLU A 14 15.26 -19.97 -22.47
CA GLU A 14 14.19 -19.05 -22.85
C GLU A 14 13.01 -19.10 -21.86
N ALA A 15 12.57 -20.31 -21.49
CA ALA A 15 11.49 -20.49 -20.51
C ALA A 15 11.87 -19.97 -19.11
N ALA A 16 13.15 -20.12 -18.72
CA ALA A 16 13.66 -19.56 -17.47
C ALA A 16 13.68 -18.02 -17.50
N ALA A 17 14.11 -17.43 -18.62
CA ALA A 17 14.06 -15.99 -18.82
C ALA A 17 12.62 -15.44 -18.82
N GLU A 18 11.68 -16.15 -19.43
CA GLU A 18 10.24 -15.80 -19.42
C GLU A 18 9.68 -15.82 -17.99
N MET A 19 9.94 -16.89 -17.22
CA MET A 19 9.52 -16.97 -15.81
C MET A 19 10.07 -15.83 -14.95
N ARG A 20 11.32 -15.41 -15.21
CA ARG A 20 11.93 -14.27 -14.52
C ARG A 20 11.26 -12.96 -14.92
N ALA A 21 11.01 -12.78 -16.22
CA ALA A 21 10.32 -11.60 -16.74
C ALA A 21 8.91 -11.46 -16.14
N ASP A 22 8.16 -12.56 -15.98
CA ASP A 22 6.83 -12.53 -15.36
C ASP A 22 6.88 -12.07 -13.88
N VAL A 23 7.91 -12.48 -13.13
CA VAL A 23 8.11 -12.00 -11.74
C VAL A 23 8.44 -10.51 -11.75
N GLU A 24 9.38 -10.09 -12.57
CA GLU A 24 9.85 -8.71 -12.65
C GLU A 24 8.74 -7.75 -13.13
N GLU A 25 7.93 -8.16 -14.12
CA GLU A 25 6.77 -7.41 -14.60
C GLU A 25 5.79 -7.13 -13.47
N HIS A 26 5.38 -8.16 -12.71
CA HIS A 26 4.47 -7.96 -11.59
C HIS A 26 5.07 -7.14 -10.44
N LEU A 27 6.37 -7.23 -10.20
CA LEU A 27 7.04 -6.36 -9.22
C LEU A 27 7.02 -4.89 -9.67
N ASP A 28 7.21 -4.63 -10.97
CA ASP A 28 7.17 -3.28 -11.52
C ASP A 28 5.74 -2.71 -11.55
N GLU A 29 4.74 -3.54 -11.85
CA GLU A 29 3.32 -3.16 -11.73
C GLU A 29 2.98 -2.81 -10.27
N ALA A 30 3.41 -3.61 -9.30
CA ALA A 30 3.22 -3.33 -7.88
C ALA A 30 3.87 -2.01 -7.45
N ARG A 31 5.11 -1.74 -7.89
CA ARG A 31 5.80 -0.46 -7.61
C ARG A 31 5.10 0.73 -8.27
N SER A 32 4.59 0.55 -9.48
CA SER A 32 3.88 1.60 -10.22
C SER A 32 2.53 1.95 -9.61
N ALA A 33 1.95 1.05 -8.81
CA ALA A 33 0.72 1.29 -8.06
C ALA A 33 0.96 2.06 -6.74
N LEU A 34 2.21 2.17 -6.28
CA LEU A 34 2.55 2.95 -5.08
C LEU A 34 2.61 4.45 -5.42
N PRO A 35 2.23 5.33 -4.47
CA PRO A 35 2.38 6.76 -4.65
C PRO A 35 3.84 7.18 -4.64
N ASP A 36 4.16 8.26 -5.35
CA ASP A 36 5.44 8.94 -5.20
C ASP A 36 5.59 9.50 -3.78
N SER A 37 6.81 9.47 -3.24
CA SER A 37 7.05 9.89 -1.85
C SER A 37 6.65 11.34 -1.61
N ASP A 38 6.91 12.22 -2.57
CA ASP A 38 6.60 13.65 -2.47
C ASP A 38 5.08 13.89 -2.47
N ASP A 39 4.32 13.13 -3.27
CA ASP A 39 2.86 13.24 -3.37
C ASP A 39 2.15 12.90 -2.04
N VAL A 40 2.74 12.03 -1.21
CA VAL A 40 2.20 11.70 0.12
C VAL A 40 2.36 12.88 1.10
N TRP A 41 3.41 13.69 0.94
CA TRP A 41 3.71 14.81 1.83
C TRP A 41 3.06 16.12 1.40
N ASP A 42 2.73 16.26 0.11
CA ASP A 42 2.12 17.46 -0.46
C ASP A 42 0.58 17.41 -0.34
N ALA A 43 0.05 17.85 0.81
CA ALA A 43 -1.39 17.97 1.04
C ALA A 43 -1.86 19.44 1.05
N GLU A 44 -2.79 19.77 0.15
CA GLU A 44 -3.39 21.11 0.03
C GLU A 44 -4.86 21.11 0.48
N ALA A 45 -5.14 21.68 1.65
CA ALA A 45 -6.51 21.94 2.09
C ALA A 45 -6.60 23.03 3.16
N ASP A 46 -7.73 23.74 3.21
CA ASP A 46 -8.01 24.81 4.19
C ASP A 46 -8.41 24.29 5.58
N ASN A 47 -8.56 22.97 5.75
CA ASN A 47 -9.02 22.36 6.99
C ASN A 47 -8.47 20.94 7.18
N VAL A 48 -8.45 20.48 8.43
CA VAL A 48 -7.89 19.18 8.83
C VAL A 48 -8.55 18.01 8.11
N LEU A 49 -9.89 18.03 7.94
CA LEU A 49 -10.57 16.95 7.23
C LEU A 49 -10.18 16.89 5.75
N GLY A 50 -9.97 18.04 5.12
CA GLY A 50 -9.45 18.09 3.75
C GLY A 50 -8.08 17.43 3.64
N VAL A 51 -7.15 17.77 4.54
CA VAL A 51 -5.81 17.17 4.58
C VAL A 51 -5.89 15.65 4.80
N LEU A 52 -6.69 15.22 5.77
CA LEU A 52 -6.83 13.79 6.09
C LEU A 52 -7.47 12.98 4.95
N ASN A 53 -8.48 13.53 4.28
CA ASN A 53 -9.09 12.86 3.12
C ASN A 53 -8.14 12.83 1.92
N GLY A 54 -7.35 13.89 1.71
CA GLY A 54 -6.31 13.91 0.68
C GLY A 54 -5.26 12.84 0.93
N LEU A 55 -4.69 12.81 2.14
CA LEU A 55 -3.72 11.80 2.56
C LEU A 55 -4.30 10.38 2.49
N ARG A 56 -5.56 10.19 2.89
CA ARG A 56 -6.23 8.89 2.75
C ARG A 56 -6.28 8.45 1.29
N SER A 57 -6.68 9.35 0.39
CA SER A 57 -6.77 9.05 -1.04
C SER A 57 -5.40 8.77 -1.68
N SER A 58 -4.34 9.45 -1.24
CA SER A 58 -2.98 9.21 -1.78
C SER A 58 -2.38 7.87 -1.34
N LEU A 59 -2.86 7.31 -0.22
CA LEU A 59 -2.41 6.02 0.30
C LEU A 59 -3.27 4.83 -0.19
N ASP A 60 -4.27 5.08 -1.04
CA ASP A 60 -5.12 4.02 -1.61
C ASP A 60 -4.42 3.35 -2.81
N VAL A 61 -3.68 2.28 -2.54
CA VAL A 61 -2.81 1.56 -3.50
C VAL A 61 -3.47 0.33 -4.13
N GLU A 62 -4.69 0.51 -4.65
CA GLU A 62 -5.49 -0.58 -5.20
C GLU A 62 -4.69 -1.43 -6.22
N GLY A 63 -4.65 -2.75 -6.01
CA GLY A 63 -3.99 -3.69 -6.90
C GLY A 63 -2.52 -3.98 -6.59
N ALA A 64 -1.81 -3.13 -5.84
CA ALA A 64 -0.39 -3.35 -5.51
C ALA A 64 -0.15 -4.71 -4.83
N ALA A 65 -0.94 -5.04 -3.81
CA ALA A 65 -0.87 -6.32 -3.11
C ALA A 65 -1.21 -7.52 -4.02
N GLU A 66 -2.07 -7.34 -5.02
CA GLU A 66 -2.39 -8.40 -5.97
C GLU A 66 -1.22 -8.71 -6.90
N HIS A 67 -0.56 -7.67 -7.41
CA HIS A 67 0.64 -7.83 -8.24
C HIS A 67 1.76 -8.55 -7.47
N VAL A 68 2.01 -8.22 -6.20
CA VAL A 68 2.97 -8.97 -5.36
C VAL A 68 2.57 -10.43 -5.17
N ARG A 69 1.27 -10.73 -5.01
CA ARG A 69 0.80 -12.13 -4.97
C ARG A 69 1.06 -12.87 -6.27
N GLN A 70 0.90 -12.22 -7.43
CA GLN A 70 1.22 -12.82 -8.72
C GLN A 70 2.74 -13.03 -8.89
N ALA A 71 3.57 -12.05 -8.52
CA ALA A 71 5.02 -12.18 -8.50
C ALA A 71 5.48 -13.37 -7.64
N LYS A 72 4.93 -13.51 -6.42
CA LYS A 72 5.17 -14.67 -5.53
C LYS A 72 4.80 -16.00 -6.17
N LYS A 73 3.66 -16.04 -6.85
CA LYS A 73 3.19 -17.26 -7.51
C LYS A 73 4.16 -17.68 -8.61
N TRP A 74 4.57 -16.75 -9.48
CA TRP A 74 5.55 -17.03 -10.53
C TRP A 74 6.92 -17.39 -9.95
N TYR A 75 7.37 -16.71 -8.90
CA TYR A 75 8.59 -17.04 -8.17
C TYR A 75 8.57 -18.49 -7.66
N VAL A 76 7.49 -18.91 -6.99
CA VAL A 76 7.38 -20.29 -6.48
C VAL A 76 7.35 -21.33 -7.61
N ILE A 77 6.74 -21.00 -8.76
CA ILE A 77 6.72 -21.88 -9.94
C ILE A 77 8.13 -21.98 -10.54
N GLY A 78 8.82 -20.85 -10.75
CA GLY A 78 10.17 -20.80 -11.31
C GLY A 78 11.22 -21.43 -10.40
N GLN A 79 11.15 -21.21 -9.08
CA GLN A 79 12.06 -21.82 -8.11
C GLN A 79 11.96 -23.36 -8.14
N ARG A 80 10.72 -23.90 -8.22
CA ARG A 80 10.51 -25.35 -8.35
C ARG A 80 11.03 -25.92 -9.66
N ALA A 81 11.10 -25.10 -10.70
CA ALA A 81 11.65 -25.46 -11.99
C ALA A 81 13.17 -25.22 -12.09
N GLU A 82 13.82 -24.76 -11.01
CA GLU A 82 15.23 -24.36 -11.00
C GLU A 82 15.53 -23.31 -12.09
N ALA A 83 14.58 -22.40 -12.33
CA ALA A 83 14.60 -21.44 -13.43
C ALA A 83 15.41 -20.16 -13.13
N PHE A 84 15.86 -19.96 -11.90
CA PHE A 84 16.53 -18.72 -11.50
C PHE A 84 17.97 -19.00 -11.08
N ASP A 85 18.90 -18.18 -11.59
CA ASP A 85 20.29 -18.17 -11.13
C ASP A 85 20.42 -17.55 -9.73
N ASP A 86 19.56 -16.55 -9.41
CA ASP A 86 19.59 -15.76 -8.17
C ASP A 86 18.21 -15.72 -7.47
N PRO A 87 17.66 -16.86 -7.02
CA PRO A 87 16.32 -16.91 -6.42
C PRO A 87 16.23 -16.09 -5.11
N GLU A 88 17.31 -16.02 -4.34
CA GLU A 88 17.34 -15.29 -3.06
C GLU A 88 17.14 -13.78 -3.24
N ASP A 89 17.69 -13.20 -4.33
CA ASP A 89 17.54 -11.77 -4.63
C ASP A 89 16.09 -11.42 -5.02
N LEU A 90 15.44 -12.30 -5.79
CA LEU A 90 14.03 -12.15 -6.16
C LEU A 90 13.11 -12.28 -4.94
N GLU A 91 13.38 -13.24 -4.06
CA GLU A 91 12.63 -13.42 -2.82
C GLU A 91 12.75 -12.19 -1.92
N ALA A 92 13.96 -11.67 -1.73
CA ALA A 92 14.19 -10.46 -0.95
C ALA A 92 13.44 -9.25 -1.54
N ALA A 93 13.47 -9.07 -2.86
CA ALA A 93 12.76 -7.97 -3.52
C ALA A 93 11.22 -8.08 -3.37
N ILE A 94 10.69 -9.30 -3.40
CA ILE A 94 9.27 -9.58 -3.17
C ILE A 94 8.89 -9.27 -1.72
N GLU A 95 9.67 -9.73 -0.75
CA GLU A 95 9.40 -9.53 0.69
C GLU A 95 9.50 -8.05 1.08
N GLU A 96 10.50 -7.34 0.56
CA GLU A 96 10.67 -5.90 0.79
C GLU A 96 9.45 -5.12 0.28
N LEU A 97 9.00 -5.43 -0.95
CA LEU A 97 7.86 -4.74 -1.54
C LEU A 97 6.54 -5.08 -0.84
N GLU A 98 6.35 -6.33 -0.41
CA GLU A 98 5.20 -6.74 0.40
C GLU A 98 5.14 -5.97 1.71
N ALA A 99 6.25 -5.89 2.45
CA ALA A 99 6.33 -5.17 3.71
C ALA A 99 6.06 -3.67 3.53
N LEU A 100 6.52 -3.09 2.42
CA LEU A 100 6.22 -1.69 2.09
C LEU A 100 4.72 -1.49 1.83
N ILE A 101 4.08 -2.35 1.05
CA ILE A 101 2.64 -2.28 0.78
C ILE A 101 1.83 -2.42 2.07
N GLU A 102 2.18 -3.38 2.93
CA GLU A 102 1.52 -3.57 4.23
C GLU A 102 1.61 -2.29 5.08
N MET A 103 2.77 -1.63 5.11
CA MET A 103 2.94 -0.37 5.83
C MET A 103 2.06 0.76 5.25
N VAL A 104 1.91 0.83 3.93
CA VAL A 104 1.04 1.81 3.27
C VAL A 104 -0.44 1.53 3.58
N GLU A 105 -0.87 0.27 3.52
CA GLU A 105 -2.24 -0.15 3.85
C GLU A 105 -2.58 0.13 5.33
N GLU A 106 -1.65 -0.14 6.25
CA GLU A 106 -1.80 0.20 7.67
C GLU A 106 -1.93 1.72 7.86
N ALA A 107 -1.09 2.51 7.19
CA ALA A 107 -1.19 3.97 7.23
C ALA A 107 -2.54 4.47 6.68
N HIS A 108 -3.03 3.89 5.58
CA HIS A 108 -4.33 4.21 5.00
C HIS A 108 -5.48 3.93 5.98
N GLU A 109 -5.44 2.78 6.68
CA GLU A 109 -6.42 2.42 7.71
C GLU A 109 -6.41 3.42 8.87
N LEU A 110 -5.23 3.72 9.43
CA LEU A 110 -5.06 4.65 10.54
C LEU A 110 -5.58 6.07 10.19
N VAL A 111 -5.28 6.55 8.99
CA VAL A 111 -5.80 7.85 8.51
C VAL A 111 -7.32 7.79 8.35
N GLY A 112 -7.88 6.66 7.88
CA GLY A 112 -9.32 6.44 7.81
C GLY A 112 -9.99 6.49 9.19
N GLU A 113 -9.43 5.82 10.19
CA GLU A 113 -9.91 5.86 11.58
C GLU A 113 -9.85 7.28 12.16
N LEU A 114 -8.74 7.98 11.95
CA LEU A 114 -8.59 9.37 12.40
C LEU A 114 -9.60 10.29 11.72
N THR A 115 -9.79 10.16 10.40
CA THR A 115 -10.78 10.91 9.63
C THR A 115 -12.19 10.72 10.18
N ASN A 116 -12.51 9.48 10.57
CA ASN A 116 -13.79 9.17 11.21
C ASN A 116 -13.89 9.80 12.61
N THR A 117 -12.83 9.77 13.41
CA THR A 117 -12.81 10.25 14.81
C THR A 117 -12.99 11.76 14.93
N MET A 118 -12.40 12.53 14.00
CA MET A 118 -12.33 14.00 14.08
C MET A 118 -13.70 14.70 14.16
N PRO A 119 -14.73 14.33 13.36
CA PRO A 119 -16.08 14.86 13.51
C PRO A 119 -16.74 14.58 14.86
N GLN A 120 -16.56 13.39 15.45
CA GLN A 120 -17.13 13.10 16.78
C GLN A 120 -16.46 13.93 17.87
N LEU A 121 -15.14 14.09 17.80
CA LEU A 121 -14.40 14.95 18.72
C LEU A 121 -14.92 16.38 18.65
N ARG A 122 -15.13 16.92 17.44
CA ARG A 122 -15.71 18.25 17.27
C ARG A 122 -17.09 18.36 17.91
N GLY A 123 -17.96 17.37 17.70
CA GLY A 123 -19.29 17.35 18.32
C GLY A 123 -19.22 17.38 19.85
N ALA A 124 -18.43 16.48 20.43
CA ALA A 124 -18.27 16.39 21.89
C ALA A 124 -17.71 17.69 22.51
N LEU A 125 -16.80 18.38 21.81
CA LEU A 125 -16.28 19.67 22.26
C LEU A 125 -17.33 20.79 22.18
N THR A 126 -18.14 20.82 21.12
CA THR A 126 -19.25 21.77 21.01
C THR A 126 -20.28 21.54 22.13
N ASP A 127 -20.71 20.28 22.32
CA ASP A 127 -21.70 19.93 23.35
C ASP A 127 -21.21 20.31 24.75
N ALA A 128 -19.91 20.10 25.03
CA ALA A 128 -19.30 20.49 26.30
C ALA A 128 -19.22 22.00 26.51
N ALA A 129 -19.00 22.78 25.44
CA ALA A 129 -19.01 24.24 25.50
C ALA A 129 -20.44 24.78 25.74
N GLU A 130 -21.41 24.27 24.99
CA GLU A 130 -22.82 24.67 25.14
C GLU A 130 -23.38 24.33 26.53
N ALA A 131 -22.97 23.21 27.12
CA ALA A 131 -23.35 22.85 28.49
C ALA A 131 -22.75 23.81 29.54
N ALA A 132 -21.55 24.33 29.32
CA ALA A 132 -20.93 25.28 30.21
C ALA A 132 -21.59 26.67 30.13
N ASP A 133 -21.92 27.13 28.92
CA ASP A 133 -22.62 28.41 28.72
C ASP A 133 -24.04 28.39 29.33
N ALA A 134 -24.73 27.25 29.30
CA ALA A 134 -26.06 27.11 29.92
C ALA A 134 -26.04 27.18 31.46
N ASP A 135 -25.00 26.61 32.11
CA ASP A 135 -24.84 26.70 33.56
C ASP A 135 -24.54 28.15 34.01
N ASP A 136 -23.83 28.95 33.19
CA ASP A 136 -23.55 30.37 33.48
C ASP A 136 -24.80 31.27 33.29
N GLU A 137 -25.66 30.97 32.31
CA GLU A 137 -26.93 31.70 32.09
C GLU A 137 -27.96 31.46 33.22
N ASP A 138 -28.02 30.25 33.78
CA ASP A 138 -28.89 29.93 34.91
C ASP A 138 -28.42 30.60 36.23
N GLU A 139 -27.11 30.89 36.39
CA GLU A 139 -26.57 31.63 37.55
C GLU A 139 -26.83 33.15 37.47
N GLU A 140 -26.94 33.74 36.27
CA GLU A 140 -27.25 35.18 36.10
C GLU A 140 -28.75 35.53 36.26
N GLU A 141 -29.67 34.57 36.09
CA GLU A 141 -31.12 34.79 36.29
C GLU A 141 -31.57 34.70 37.77
N GLU A 142 -30.71 34.26 38.70
CA GLU A 142 -31.01 34.16 40.14
C GLU A 142 -30.56 35.36 41.02
N GLU A 143 -29.96 36.43 40.46
CA GLU A 143 -29.67 37.73 41.15
C GLU A 143 -30.72 38.84 40.87
#